data_AF-A0A2V2GQ35-F1
#
_entry.id   AF-A0A2V2GQ35-F1
#
_cell.length_a   1.000
_cell.length_b   1.000
_cell.length_c   1.000
_cell.angle_alpha   90.00
_cell.angle_beta   90.00
_cell.angle_gamma   90.00
#
_symmetry.space_group_name_H-M   'P 1'
#
loop_
_entity.id
_entity.type
_entity.pdbx_description
1 polymer ?
#
loop_
_entity_poly.entity_id
_entity_poly.type
_entity_poly.pdbx_seq_one_letter_code
_entity_poly.pdbx_strand_id
1 'polypeptide(L)'
;MDYICFNRFKQKALCGEVNIPYGTKLDETNDVISHCGNPICYTKSQNAYGYFARNDDGKGLERGKLTAEIIKLLNNRKDGKYQDRWDRIWDDLSLLKYKRPEHDDYWLWNYDFFNASIEELNRIKSMILEV
;
A
#
# COMPACT_ATOMS: atom_id res chain seq x y z
N MET A 1 1.12 16.64 -2.77
CA MET A 1 1.95 15.62 -2.08
C MET A 1 2.81 14.93 -3.12
N ASP A 2 3.95 14.39 -2.71
CA ASP A 2 4.85 13.68 -3.62
C ASP A 2 4.61 12.19 -3.52
N TYR A 3 4.67 11.49 -4.65
CA TYR A 3 4.62 10.03 -4.74
C TYR A 3 5.85 9.50 -5.43
N ILE A 4 6.12 8.22 -5.20
CA ILE A 4 7.14 7.47 -5.92
C ILE A 4 6.59 6.13 -6.40
N CYS A 5 6.99 5.75 -7.61
CA CYS A 5 6.69 4.46 -8.20
C CYS A 5 7.55 3.38 -7.54
N PHE A 6 6.99 2.62 -6.59
CA PHE A 6 7.72 1.55 -5.90
C PHE A 6 7.57 0.18 -6.60
N ASN A 7 6.69 0.09 -7.59
CA ASN A 7 6.53 -1.06 -8.46
C ASN A 7 6.22 -0.56 -9.87
N ARG A 8 6.88 -1.10 -10.90
CA ARG A 8 6.76 -0.60 -12.28
C ARG A 8 5.31 -0.64 -12.74
N PHE A 9 4.75 0.52 -13.10
CA PHE A 9 3.39 0.63 -13.60
C PHE A 9 3.40 0.65 -15.13
N LYS A 10 3.10 -0.49 -15.76
CA LYS A 10 3.03 -0.65 -17.22
C LYS A 10 1.67 -1.18 -17.63
N GLN A 11 0.68 -0.31 -17.64
CA GLN A 11 -0.72 -0.63 -17.98
C GLN A 11 -1.52 0.65 -18.22
N LYS A 12 -2.81 0.49 -18.49
CA LYS A 12 -3.77 1.59 -18.70
C LYS A 12 -3.92 2.47 -17.46
N ALA A 13 -3.67 3.76 -17.65
CA ALA A 13 -3.94 4.87 -16.76
C ALA A 13 -5.16 5.69 -17.23
N LEU A 14 -5.52 6.73 -16.47
CA LEU A 14 -6.55 7.70 -16.88
C LEU A 14 -6.19 8.38 -18.22
N CYS A 15 -4.91 8.67 -18.46
CA CYS A 15 -4.42 9.26 -19.71
C CYS A 15 -4.12 8.24 -20.84
N GLY A 16 -4.46 6.96 -20.67
CA GLY A 16 -4.17 5.90 -21.66
C GLY A 16 -3.05 4.96 -21.23
N GLU A 17 -2.46 4.22 -22.17
CA GLU A 17 -1.36 3.28 -21.87
C GLU A 17 -0.09 4.02 -21.47
N VAL A 18 0.51 3.64 -20.33
CA VAL A 18 1.74 4.26 -19.84
C VAL A 18 2.75 3.22 -19.38
N ASN A 19 4.00 3.65 -19.24
CA ASN A 19 5.08 2.86 -18.66
C ASN A 19 5.87 3.75 -17.71
N ILE A 20 5.54 3.68 -16.42
CA ILE A 20 6.20 4.42 -15.35
C ILE A 20 7.26 3.52 -14.70
N PRO A 21 8.57 3.80 -14.89
CA PRO A 21 9.63 3.03 -14.27
C PRO A 21 9.58 3.06 -12.73
N TYR A 22 10.22 2.07 -12.12
CA TYR A 22 10.50 2.08 -10.67
C TYR A 22 11.35 3.30 -10.31
N GLY A 23 11.07 3.92 -9.16
CA GLY A 23 11.77 5.10 -8.66
C GLY A 23 11.36 6.42 -9.30
N THR A 24 10.47 6.40 -10.31
CA THR A 24 9.93 7.63 -10.89
C THR A 24 9.14 8.39 -9.84
N LYS A 25 9.40 9.70 -9.72
CA LYS A 25 8.63 10.63 -8.89
C LYS A 25 7.36 11.06 -9.62
N LEU A 26 6.29 11.22 -8.85
CA LEU A 26 4.98 11.65 -9.34
C LEU A 26 4.42 12.71 -8.40
N ASP A 27 3.60 13.58 -8.96
CA ASP A 27 2.95 14.66 -8.23
C ASP A 27 1.49 14.29 -7.96
N GLU A 28 0.95 14.79 -6.86
CA GLU A 28 -0.49 14.70 -6.56
C GLU A 28 -1.15 16.08 -6.64
N THR A 29 -2.21 16.17 -7.45
CA THR A 29 -3.10 17.34 -7.53
C THR A 29 -4.55 16.86 -7.49
N ASN A 30 -5.38 17.42 -6.58
CA ASN A 30 -6.80 17.10 -6.43
C ASN A 30 -7.09 15.58 -6.39
N ASP A 31 -6.42 14.85 -5.49
CA ASP A 31 -6.55 13.40 -5.33
C ASP A 31 -6.16 12.56 -6.57
N VAL A 32 -5.45 13.15 -7.54
CA VAL A 32 -4.94 12.47 -8.74
C VAL A 32 -3.43 12.46 -8.75
N ILE A 33 -2.85 11.26 -8.78
CA ILE A 33 -1.43 11.04 -9.03
C ILE A 33 -1.18 11.26 -10.52
N SER A 34 -0.21 12.12 -10.84
CA SER A 34 0.10 12.57 -12.19
C SER A 34 1.60 12.45 -12.49
N HIS A 35 1.96 12.23 -13.75
CA HIS A 35 3.35 12.20 -14.21
C HIS A 35 3.52 13.16 -15.39
N CYS A 36 4.38 14.17 -15.22
CA CYS A 36 4.58 15.25 -16.21
C CYS A 36 3.26 15.91 -16.64
N GLY A 37 2.36 16.16 -15.69
CA GLY A 37 1.03 16.76 -15.93
C GLY A 37 -0.04 15.80 -16.49
N ASN A 38 0.30 14.55 -16.80
CA ASN A 38 -0.67 13.57 -17.28
C ASN A 38 -1.28 12.79 -16.10
N PRO A 39 -2.63 12.70 -16.01
CA PRO A 39 -3.29 12.00 -14.91
C PRO A 39 -3.09 10.49 -15.02
N ILE A 40 -2.58 9.87 -13.94
CA ILE A 40 -2.32 8.42 -13.91
C ILE A 40 -3.47 7.67 -13.25
N CYS A 41 -3.76 7.96 -11.98
CA CYS A 41 -4.84 7.33 -11.22
C CYS A 41 -5.21 8.16 -9.99
N TYR A 42 -6.38 7.86 -9.39
CA TYR A 42 -6.77 8.45 -8.11
C TYR A 42 -5.95 7.88 -6.95
N THR A 43 -5.67 8.71 -5.94
CA THR A 43 -4.85 8.37 -4.75
C THR A 43 -5.39 7.20 -3.93
N LYS A 44 -6.71 6.96 -3.95
CA LYS A 44 -7.40 5.87 -3.24
C LYS A 44 -7.75 4.68 -4.13
N SER A 45 -7.19 4.61 -5.33
CA SER A 45 -7.42 3.50 -6.27
C SER A 45 -6.52 2.30 -5.98
N GLN A 46 -6.92 1.12 -6.46
CA GLN A 46 -6.07 -0.07 -6.38
C GLN A 46 -4.74 0.10 -7.13
N ASN A 47 -4.74 0.90 -8.20
CA ASN A 47 -3.52 1.26 -8.93
C ASN A 47 -2.57 2.10 -8.07
N ALA A 48 -3.09 3.04 -7.27
CA ALA A 48 -2.27 3.78 -6.32
C ALA A 48 -1.62 2.82 -5.32
N TYR A 49 -2.43 2.02 -4.63
CA TYR A 49 -1.95 1.09 -3.60
C TYR A 49 -0.93 0.05 -4.08
N GLY A 50 -1.06 -0.42 -5.33
CA GLY A 50 -0.18 -1.46 -5.86
C GLY A 50 1.14 -0.97 -6.46
N TYR A 51 1.26 0.34 -6.76
CA TYR A 51 2.36 0.84 -7.60
C TYR A 51 2.97 2.16 -7.12
N PHE A 52 2.23 2.98 -6.38
CA PHE A 52 2.66 4.30 -5.94
C PHE A 52 2.58 4.43 -4.43
N ALA A 53 3.56 5.09 -3.83
CA ALA A 53 3.59 5.34 -2.39
C ALA A 53 3.87 6.82 -2.13
N ARG A 54 3.18 7.40 -1.15
CA ARG A 54 3.45 8.77 -0.69
C ARG A 54 4.93 8.85 -0.25
N ASN A 55 5.58 9.94 -0.63
CA ASN A 55 7.02 10.14 -0.55
C ASN A 55 7.40 11.57 -0.07
N ASP A 56 6.47 12.24 0.61
CA ASP A 56 6.68 13.56 1.23
C ASP A 56 7.83 13.58 2.25
N ASP A 57 8.06 12.46 2.94
CA ASP A 57 9.15 12.22 3.88
C ASP A 57 10.38 11.54 3.26
N GLY A 58 10.39 11.34 1.94
CA GLY A 58 11.46 10.63 1.22
C GLY A 58 11.50 9.11 1.43
N LYS A 59 10.51 8.52 2.11
CA LYS A 59 10.49 7.08 2.45
C LYS A 59 9.53 6.25 1.59
N GLY A 60 9.06 6.78 0.46
CA GLY A 60 8.02 6.13 -0.34
C GLY A 60 8.42 4.76 -0.90
N LEU A 61 9.69 4.56 -1.27
CA LEU A 61 10.16 3.24 -1.73
C LEU A 61 10.12 2.18 -0.61
N GLU A 62 10.59 2.56 0.59
CA GLU A 62 10.53 1.69 1.76
C GLU A 62 9.09 1.40 2.15
N ARG A 63 8.23 2.43 2.15
CA ARG A 63 6.81 2.32 2.48
C ARG A 63 6.07 1.37 1.55
N GLY A 64 6.20 1.57 0.24
CA GLY A 64 5.56 0.70 -0.76
C GLY A 64 6.08 -0.74 -0.69
N LYS A 65 7.36 -0.93 -0.42
CA LYS A 65 7.94 -2.25 -0.19
C LYS A 65 7.34 -2.94 1.05
N LEU A 66 7.27 -2.24 2.17
CA LEU A 66 6.74 -2.78 3.42
C LEU A 66 5.25 -3.15 3.30
N THR A 67 4.42 -2.29 2.72
CA THR A 67 2.99 -2.59 2.54
C THR A 67 2.80 -3.81 1.64
N ALA A 68 3.55 -3.90 0.54
CA ALA A 68 3.53 -5.07 -0.35
C ALA A 68 4.01 -6.35 0.34
N GLU A 69 5.08 -6.28 1.14
CA GLU A 69 5.59 -7.42 1.91
C GLU A 69 4.62 -7.90 2.99
N ILE A 70 3.99 -6.98 3.74
CA ILE A 70 2.96 -7.31 4.74
C ILE A 70 1.80 -8.04 4.08
N ILE A 71 1.26 -7.49 2.98
CA ILE A 71 0.17 -8.12 2.22
C ILE A 71 0.59 -9.49 1.71
N LYS A 72 1.82 -9.63 1.21
CA LYS A 72 2.34 -10.91 0.72
C LYS A 72 2.48 -11.95 1.83
N LEU A 73 3.00 -11.57 2.99
CA LEU A 73 3.16 -12.45 4.16
C LEU A 73 1.80 -12.93 4.69
N LEU A 74 0.84 -12.02 4.83
CA LEU A 74 -0.53 -12.34 5.25
C LEU A 74 -1.23 -13.30 4.28
N ASN A 75 -0.92 -13.22 2.98
CA ASN A 75 -1.50 -14.10 1.98
C ASN A 75 -0.68 -15.36 1.70
N ASN A 76 0.44 -15.58 2.40
CA ASN A 76 1.24 -16.78 2.24
C ASN A 76 0.56 -17.97 2.95
N ARG A 77 0.09 -18.94 2.16
CA ARG A 77 -0.53 -20.17 2.66
C ARG A 77 0.42 -21.37 2.74
N LYS A 78 1.66 -21.22 2.27
CA LYS A 78 2.59 -22.35 2.11
C LYS A 78 3.24 -22.82 3.41
N ASP A 79 3.27 -21.96 4.43
CA ASP A 79 3.93 -22.23 5.71
C ASP A 79 2.96 -22.61 6.83
N GLY A 80 1.66 -22.76 6.53
CA GLY A 80 0.62 -23.12 7.51
C GLY A 80 0.22 -21.99 8.46
N LYS A 81 0.92 -20.85 8.45
CA LYS A 81 0.72 -19.73 9.39
C LYS A 81 -0.28 -18.68 8.90
N TYR A 82 -1.00 -18.97 7.82
CA TYR A 82 -1.93 -18.03 7.18
C TYR A 82 -2.99 -17.55 8.17
N GLN A 83 -3.68 -18.47 8.84
CA GLN A 83 -4.79 -18.13 9.73
C GLN A 83 -4.26 -17.38 10.96
N ASP A 84 -3.22 -17.91 11.61
CA ASP A 84 -2.65 -17.32 12.82
C ASP A 84 -2.17 -15.86 12.59
N ARG A 85 -1.61 -15.54 11.42
CA ARG A 85 -1.23 -14.15 11.08
C ARG A 85 -2.44 -13.23 10.92
N TRP A 86 -3.52 -13.73 10.33
CA TRP A 86 -4.76 -12.95 10.20
C TRP A 86 -5.43 -12.77 11.56
N ASP A 87 -5.51 -13.82 12.37
CA ASP A 87 -6.05 -13.74 13.74
C ASP A 87 -5.27 -12.69 14.55
N ARG A 88 -3.94 -12.67 14.43
CA ARG A 88 -3.10 -11.66 15.05
C ARG A 88 -3.40 -10.21 14.61
N ILE A 89 -3.78 -10.00 13.34
CA ILE A 89 -4.19 -8.68 12.83
C ILE A 89 -5.58 -8.30 13.35
N TRP A 90 -6.52 -9.25 13.38
CA TRP A 90 -7.88 -9.03 13.86
C TRP A 90 -7.95 -8.75 15.36
N ASP A 91 -7.09 -9.41 16.15
CA ASP A 91 -7.06 -9.28 17.60
C ASP A 91 -6.39 -7.96 18.08
N ASP A 92 -5.54 -7.33 17.26
CA ASP A 92 -4.91 -6.05 17.61
C ASP A 92 -5.86 -4.88 17.29
N LEU A 93 -6.57 -4.42 18.33
CA LEU A 93 -7.49 -3.28 18.24
C LEU A 93 -6.84 -2.00 17.71
N SER A 94 -5.52 -1.82 17.86
CA SER A 94 -4.80 -0.65 17.34
C SER A 94 -4.75 -0.62 15.82
N LEU A 95 -4.97 -1.76 15.15
CA LEU A 95 -4.96 -1.90 13.70
C LEU A 95 -6.34 -1.74 13.06
N LEU A 96 -7.43 -1.69 13.86
CA LEU A 96 -8.78 -1.49 13.33
C LEU A 96 -8.92 -0.19 12.53
N LYS A 97 -8.13 0.84 12.86
CA LYS A 97 -8.04 2.09 12.09
C LYS A 97 -7.61 1.89 10.63
N TYR A 98 -7.03 0.75 10.29
CA TYR A 98 -6.59 0.39 8.94
C TYR A 98 -7.56 -0.50 8.18
N LYS A 99 -8.62 -0.97 8.84
CA LYS A 99 -9.71 -1.72 8.22
C LYS A 99 -10.73 -0.76 7.63
N ARG A 100 -11.27 -1.09 6.47
CA ARG A 100 -12.45 -0.39 5.92
C ARG A 100 -13.71 -0.75 6.74
N PRO A 101 -14.43 0.25 7.29
CA PRO A 101 -15.60 -0.01 8.13
C PRO A 101 -16.81 -0.54 7.34
N GLU A 102 -16.83 -0.37 6.01
CA GLU A 102 -17.94 -0.84 5.18
C GLU A 102 -17.96 -2.36 4.98
N HIS A 103 -16.94 -3.07 5.47
CA HIS A 103 -16.78 -4.50 5.31
C HIS A 103 -16.52 -5.16 6.66
N ASP A 104 -17.58 -5.70 7.27
CA ASP A 104 -17.47 -6.35 8.59
C ASP A 104 -16.79 -7.71 8.50
N ASP A 105 -17.12 -8.50 7.48
CA ASP A 105 -16.70 -9.91 7.35
C ASP A 105 -15.31 -10.12 6.72
N TYR A 106 -14.73 -9.08 6.12
CA TYR A 106 -13.44 -9.17 5.42
C TYR A 106 -12.53 -8.00 5.78
N TRP A 107 -11.22 -8.28 5.87
CA TRP A 107 -10.24 -7.23 6.08
C TRP A 107 -9.80 -6.63 4.74
N LEU A 108 -10.21 -5.38 4.49
CA LEU A 108 -9.67 -4.57 3.40
C LEU A 108 -8.85 -3.43 3.98
N TRP A 109 -7.58 -3.36 3.57
CA TRP A 109 -6.69 -2.26 3.92
C TRP A 109 -7.21 -0.94 3.34
N ASN A 110 -7.32 0.07 4.18
CA ASN A 110 -7.76 1.40 3.80
C ASN A 110 -6.58 2.29 3.36
N TYR A 111 -6.89 3.55 3.01
CA TYR A 111 -5.89 4.52 2.60
C TYR A 111 -4.81 4.77 3.66
N ASP A 112 -5.17 4.72 4.95
CA ASP A 112 -4.25 5.04 6.05
C ASP A 112 -3.17 3.98 6.21
N PHE A 113 -3.46 2.71 5.91
CA PHE A 113 -2.45 1.65 5.90
C PHE A 113 -1.33 1.93 4.89
N PHE A 114 -1.70 2.31 3.66
CA PHE A 114 -0.72 2.62 2.61
C PHE A 114 0.08 3.91 2.87
N ASN A 115 -0.37 4.71 3.83
CA ASN A 115 0.25 5.98 4.25
C ASN A 115 0.82 5.95 5.67
N ALA A 116 0.81 4.79 6.31
CA ALA A 116 1.33 4.60 7.66
C ALA A 116 2.84 4.90 7.72
N SER A 117 3.32 5.22 8.93
CA SER A 117 4.75 5.45 9.15
C SER A 117 5.54 4.16 8.94
N ILE A 118 6.82 4.30 8.58
CA ILE A 118 7.73 3.17 8.45
C ILE A 118 7.85 2.38 9.75
N GLU A 119 7.85 3.07 10.90
CA GLU A 119 7.88 2.45 12.22
C GLU A 119 6.67 1.54 12.45
N GLU A 120 5.47 2.04 12.16
CA GLU A 120 4.24 1.27 12.31
C GLU A 120 4.17 0.09 11.34
N LEU A 121 4.58 0.28 10.08
CA LEU A 121 4.64 -0.80 9.10
C LEU A 121 5.63 -1.90 9.53
N ASN A 122 6.79 -1.52 10.09
CA ASN A 122 7.73 -2.48 10.65
C ASN A 122 7.16 -3.18 11.89
N ARG A 123 6.44 -2.48 12.78
CA ARG A 123 5.74 -3.09 13.92
C ARG A 123 4.76 -4.16 13.45
N ILE A 124 3.90 -3.84 12.47
CA ILE A 124 2.93 -4.78 11.89
C ILE A 124 3.66 -5.99 11.29
N LYS A 125 4.71 -5.74 10.51
CA LYS A 125 5.50 -6.79 9.86
C LYS A 125 6.16 -7.73 10.88
N SER A 126 6.77 -7.21 11.95
CA SER A 126 7.37 -8.02 13.01
C SER A 126 6.32 -8.86 13.72
N MET A 127 5.18 -8.25 14.06
CA MET A 127 4.06 -8.92 14.72
C MET A 127 3.55 -10.14 13.94
N ILE A 128 3.46 -10.09 12.61
CA ILE A 128 3.03 -11.22 11.78
C ILE A 128 4.13 -12.26 11.50
N LEU A 129 5.40 -11.92 11.76
CA LEU A 129 6.54 -12.85 11.62
C LEU A 129 6.79 -13.66 12.90
N GLU A 130 6.37 -13.14 14.05
CA GLU A 130 6.46 -13.81 15.36
C GLU A 130 5.48 -14.96 15.53
N VAL A 131 4.46 -15.02 14.66
CA VAL A 131 3.52 -16.14 14.53
C VAL A 131 4.16 -17.26 13.74
#